data_AF-A0A660W474-F1
#
_entry.id   AF-A0A660W474-F1
#
_cell.length_a   1.000
_cell.length_b   1.000
_cell.length_c   1.000
_cell.angle_alpha   90.00
_cell.angle_beta   90.00
_cell.angle_gamma   90.00
#
_symmetry.space_group_name_H-M   'P 1'
#
loop_
_entity.id
_entity.type
_entity.pdbx_description
1 polymer ?
#
loop_
_entity_poly.entity_id
_entity_poly.type
_entity_poly.pdbx_seq_one_letter_code
_entity_poly.pdbx_strand_id
1 'polypeptide(L)'
;MVESMSHHEIEREIELFRKTGEDLAAMLKQGDLAGIERMAQKHDESFRRLIEHGPFTNPDDMQLLVELKEAVDRTRKSLEQGKERVFAKIVSSKKKRQCVKAYGSKSRVL
;
A
#
# COMPACT_ATOMS: atom_id res chain seq x y z
N MET A 1 -2.57 -31.38 -5.52
CA MET A 1 -2.67 -31.09 -4.07
C MET A 1 -1.96 -29.77 -3.87
N VAL A 2 -2.64 -28.76 -3.34
CA VAL A 2 -1.97 -27.51 -2.95
C VAL A 2 -1.34 -27.82 -1.59
N GLU A 3 0.00 -27.83 -1.52
CA GLU A 3 0.70 -28.03 -0.25
C GLU A 3 0.38 -26.86 0.69
N SER A 4 -0.06 -27.18 1.91
CA SER A 4 -0.30 -26.18 2.95
C SER A 4 1.04 -25.70 3.51
N MET A 5 1.18 -24.40 3.71
CA MET A 5 2.35 -23.81 4.37
C MET A 5 2.43 -24.28 5.82
N SER A 6 3.64 -24.56 6.29
CA SER A 6 3.92 -24.74 7.70
C SER A 6 3.79 -23.42 8.48
N HIS A 7 3.54 -23.48 9.78
CA HIS A 7 3.47 -22.31 10.67
C HIS A 7 4.63 -21.32 10.46
N HIS A 8 5.86 -21.84 10.39
CA HIS A 8 7.06 -21.03 10.21
C HIS A 8 7.19 -20.41 8.80
N GLU A 9 6.55 -20.99 7.80
CA GLU A 9 6.46 -20.37 6.47
C GLU A 9 5.42 -19.25 6.47
N ILE A 10 4.29 -19.43 7.19
CA ILE A 10 3.27 -18.39 7.35
C ILE A 10 3.85 -17.17 8.07
N GLU A 11 4.58 -17.37 9.16
CA GLU A 11 5.29 -16.29 9.88
C GLU A 11 6.21 -15.49 8.97
N ARG A 12 7.07 -16.18 8.20
CA ARG A 12 8.02 -15.54 7.29
C ARG A 12 7.33 -14.76 6.18
N GLU A 13 6.22 -15.29 5.67
CA GLU A 13 5.46 -14.64 4.61
C GLU A 13 4.67 -13.44 5.15
N ILE A 14 4.15 -13.48 6.39
CA ILE A 14 3.57 -12.31 7.07
C ILE A 14 4.63 -11.23 7.29
N GLU A 15 5.84 -11.60 7.70
CA GLU A 15 6.93 -10.65 7.87
C GLU A 15 7.32 -9.99 6.53
N LEU A 16 7.37 -10.78 5.45
CA LEU A 16 7.62 -10.26 4.10
C LEU A 16 6.51 -9.32 3.64
N PHE A 17 5.25 -9.68 3.87
CA PHE A 17 4.09 -8.85 3.58
C PHE A 17 4.15 -7.51 4.33
N ARG A 18 4.48 -7.53 5.63
CA ARG A 18 4.66 -6.32 6.44
C ARG A 18 5.78 -5.43 5.89
N LYS A 19 6.95 -6.02 5.62
CA LYS A 19 8.12 -5.28 5.12
C LYS A 19 7.85 -4.62 3.77
N THR A 20 7.25 -5.35 2.84
CA THR A 20 6.89 -4.82 1.52
C THR A 20 5.85 -3.70 1.62
N GLY A 21 4.91 -3.78 2.58
CA GLY A 21 3.96 -2.69 2.88
C GLY A 21 4.63 -1.43 3.43
N GLU A 22 5.62 -1.57 4.31
CA GLU A 22 6.43 -0.45 4.82
C GLU A 22 7.28 0.19 3.72
N ASP A 23 7.91 -0.62 2.87
CA ASP A 23 8.70 -0.16 1.73
C ASP A 23 7.83 0.62 0.73
N LEU A 24 6.63 0.13 0.42
CA LEU A 24 5.66 0.85 -0.41
C LEU A 24 5.32 2.23 0.16
N ALA A 25 5.06 2.32 1.46
CA ALA A 25 4.80 3.59 2.11
C ALA A 25 6.01 4.53 2.07
N ALA A 26 7.23 4.01 2.19
CA ALA A 26 8.46 4.79 2.08
C ALA A 26 8.69 5.31 0.65
N MET A 27 8.57 4.45 -0.36
CA MET A 27 8.71 4.83 -1.77
C MET A 27 7.67 5.89 -2.17
N LEU A 28 6.44 5.78 -1.66
CA LEU A 28 5.38 6.75 -1.93
C LEU A 28 5.64 8.11 -1.26
N LYS A 29 6.37 8.16 -0.13
CA LYS A 29 6.88 9.43 0.42
C LYS A 29 7.97 10.06 -0.45
N GLN A 30 8.82 9.22 -1.06
CA GLN A 30 9.93 9.65 -1.92
C GLN A 30 9.49 10.00 -3.34
N GLY A 31 8.31 9.55 -3.76
CA GLY A 31 7.80 9.74 -5.13
C GLY A 31 8.40 8.78 -6.16
N ASP A 32 8.98 7.66 -5.71
CA ASP A 32 9.53 6.63 -6.59
C ASP A 32 8.41 5.75 -7.16
N LEU A 33 7.76 6.25 -8.22
CA LEU A 33 6.64 5.54 -8.86
C LEU A 33 7.05 4.21 -9.49
N ALA A 34 8.28 4.11 -10.01
CA ALA A 34 8.79 2.88 -10.64
C ALA A 34 9.18 1.81 -9.60
N GLY A 35 9.64 2.23 -8.43
CA GLY A 35 9.83 1.34 -7.27
C GLY A 35 8.52 0.79 -6.74
N ILE A 36 7.48 1.64 -6.66
CA ILE A 36 6.15 1.28 -6.13
C ILE A 36 5.52 0.14 -6.93
N GLU A 37 5.56 0.19 -8.26
CA GLU A 37 4.93 -0.86 -9.09
C GLU A 37 5.56 -2.24 -8.84
N ARG A 38 6.89 -2.31 -8.83
CA ARG A 38 7.63 -3.55 -8.54
C ARG A 38 7.40 -4.05 -7.11
N MET A 39 7.33 -3.13 -6.14
CA MET A 39 7.09 -3.52 -4.74
C MET A 39 5.64 -3.94 -4.50
N ALA A 40 4.69 -3.35 -5.22
CA ALA A 40 3.28 -3.71 -5.14
C ALA A 40 3.03 -5.13 -5.66
N GLN A 41 3.71 -5.53 -6.74
CA GLN A 41 3.68 -6.91 -7.22
C GLN A 41 4.20 -7.89 -6.17
N LYS A 42 5.33 -7.60 -5.52
CA LYS A 42 5.88 -8.45 -4.45
C LYS A 42 4.94 -8.54 -3.23
N HIS A 43 4.32 -7.43 -2.86
CA HIS A 43 3.33 -7.37 -1.78
C HIS A 43 2.08 -8.22 -2.11
N ASP A 44 1.59 -8.13 -3.35
CA ASP A 44 0.44 -8.91 -3.85
C ASP A 44 0.77 -10.40 -3.93
N GLU A 45 1.94 -10.78 -4.43
CA GLU A 45 2.40 -12.17 -4.46
C GLU A 45 2.47 -12.78 -3.05
N SER A 46 2.99 -12.02 -2.09
CA SER A 46 3.08 -12.44 -0.69
C SER A 46 1.69 -12.66 -0.08
N PHE A 47 0.78 -11.72 -0.32
CA PHE A 47 -0.61 -11.84 0.14
C PHE A 47 -1.35 -13.02 -0.50
N ARG A 48 -1.13 -13.22 -1.81
CA ARG A 48 -1.71 -14.36 -2.55
C ARG A 48 -1.23 -15.68 -1.96
N ARG A 49 0.07 -15.83 -1.67
CA ARG A 49 0.61 -17.04 -1.04
C ARG A 49 -0.03 -17.33 0.31
N LEU A 50 -0.19 -16.30 1.14
CA LEU A 50 -0.87 -16.43 2.44
C LEU A 50 -2.31 -16.93 2.27
N ILE A 51 -3.06 -16.41 1.30
CA ILE A 51 -4.45 -16.82 1.05
C ILE A 51 -4.54 -18.23 0.43
N GLU A 52 -3.70 -18.54 -0.55
CA GLU A 52 -3.78 -19.78 -1.32
C GLU A 52 -3.24 -20.99 -0.56
N HIS A 53 -2.26 -20.79 0.31
CA HIS A 53 -1.54 -21.89 0.97
C HIS A 53 -1.63 -21.87 2.51
N GLY A 54 -2.26 -20.88 3.13
CA GLY A 54 -2.37 -20.81 4.58
C GLY A 54 -3.44 -21.75 5.14
N PRO A 55 -3.11 -22.73 6.01
CA PRO A 55 -4.11 -23.35 6.87
C PRO A 55 -4.34 -22.43 8.08
N PHE A 56 -5.01 -21.30 7.92
CA PHE A 56 -5.39 -20.42 9.05
C PHE A 56 -6.55 -20.97 9.89
N THR A 57 -6.77 -22.29 9.85
CA THR A 57 -7.85 -22.97 10.57
C THR A 57 -7.38 -23.60 11.87
N ASN A 58 -6.06 -23.66 12.12
CA ASN A 58 -5.55 -24.10 13.42
C ASN A 58 -5.69 -22.99 14.47
N PRO A 59 -6.08 -23.34 15.72
CA PRO A 59 -6.10 -22.39 16.83
C PRO A 59 -4.77 -21.68 17.06
N ASP A 60 -3.65 -22.37 16.80
CA ASP A 60 -2.29 -21.84 16.97
C ASP A 60 -1.92 -20.78 15.92
N ASP A 61 -2.63 -20.75 14.78
CA ASP A 61 -2.44 -19.77 13.70
C ASP A 61 -3.35 -18.53 13.85
N MET A 62 -4.25 -18.51 14.85
CA MET A 62 -5.16 -17.38 15.10
C MET A 62 -4.39 -16.09 15.43
N GLN A 63 -3.26 -16.20 16.12
CA GLN A 63 -2.39 -15.06 16.40
C GLN A 63 -1.78 -14.50 15.11
N LEU A 64 -1.35 -15.37 14.19
CA LEU A 64 -0.81 -14.98 12.89
C LEU A 64 -1.87 -14.31 12.00
N LEU A 65 -3.13 -14.73 12.08
CA LEU A 65 -4.25 -14.04 11.43
C LEU A 65 -4.43 -12.61 11.95
N VAL A 66 -4.33 -12.41 13.26
CA VAL A 66 -4.42 -11.08 13.87
C VAL A 66 -3.26 -10.21 13.37
N GLU A 67 -2.05 -10.74 13.37
CA GLU A 67 -0.86 -10.02 12.88
C GLU A 67 -0.95 -9.67 11.39
N LEU A 68 -1.43 -10.60 10.56
CA LEU A 68 -1.69 -10.34 9.15
C LEU A 68 -2.73 -9.24 8.97
N LYS A 69 -3.85 -9.31 9.70
CA LYS A 69 -4.89 -8.27 9.65
C LYS A 69 -4.32 -6.90 10.04
N GLU A 70 -3.53 -6.83 11.10
CA GLU A 70 -2.88 -5.59 11.51
C GLU A 70 -1.90 -5.07 10.45
N ALA A 71 -1.12 -5.96 9.82
CA ALA A 71 -0.20 -5.59 8.75
C ALA A 71 -0.96 -5.02 7.54
N VAL A 72 -2.10 -5.61 7.16
CA VAL A 72 -2.99 -5.12 6.10
C VAL A 72 -3.52 -3.73 6.45
N ASP A 73 -4.09 -3.56 7.65
CA ASP A 73 -4.67 -2.30 8.11
C ASP A 73 -3.63 -1.17 8.16
N ARG A 74 -2.41 -1.47 8.67
CA ARG A 74 -1.28 -0.51 8.71
C ARG A 74 -0.81 -0.11 7.31
N THR A 75 -0.66 -1.09 6.41
CA THR A 75 -0.22 -0.83 5.04
C THR A 75 -1.23 0.04 4.31
N ARG A 76 -2.53 -0.31 4.38
CA ARG A 76 -3.63 0.48 3.81
C ARG A 76 -3.61 1.92 4.33
N LYS A 77 -3.53 2.11 5.65
CA LYS A 77 -3.50 3.45 6.27
C LYS A 77 -2.33 4.27 5.75
N SER A 78 -1.15 3.67 5.65
CA SER A 78 0.07 4.35 5.19
C SER A 78 -0.03 4.77 3.72
N LEU A 79 -0.58 3.90 2.86
CA LEU A 79 -0.81 4.20 1.45
C LEU A 79 -1.85 5.31 1.25
N GLU A 80 -2.96 5.28 2.01
CA GLU A 80 -3.99 6.32 1.97
C GLU A 80 -3.44 7.69 2.36
N GLN A 81 -2.71 7.77 3.48
CA GLN A 81 -2.06 9.01 3.91
C GLN A 81 -1.06 9.53 2.87
N GLY A 82 -0.32 8.63 2.25
CA GLY A 82 0.63 9.01 1.22
C GLY A 82 -0.07 9.49 -0.07
N LYS A 83 -1.16 8.83 -0.49
CA LYS A 83 -2.02 9.26 -1.61
C LYS A 83 -2.52 10.69 -1.37
N GLU A 84 -3.07 10.97 -0.18
CA GLU A 84 -3.52 12.30 0.20
C GLU A 84 -2.40 13.36 0.10
N ARG A 85 -1.18 13.02 0.54
CA ARG A 85 -0.02 13.93 0.41
C ARG A 85 0.34 14.22 -1.04
N VAL A 86 0.31 13.21 -1.92
CA VAL A 86 0.57 13.39 -3.35
C VAL A 86 -0.49 14.29 -3.96
N PHE A 87 -1.77 14.03 -3.69
CA PHE A 87 -2.87 14.89 -4.15
C PHE A 87 -2.74 16.31 -3.62
N ALA A 88 -2.42 16.50 -2.34
CA ALA A 88 -2.21 17.81 -1.75
C ALA A 88 -1.07 18.58 -2.46
N LYS A 89 0.04 17.92 -2.81
CA LYS A 89 1.13 18.52 -3.59
C LYS A 89 0.68 18.95 -5.00
N ILE A 90 -0.10 18.11 -5.69
CA ILE A 90 -0.63 18.42 -7.02
C ILE A 90 -1.59 19.62 -6.96
N VAL A 91 -2.54 19.59 -6.02
CA VAL A 91 -3.58 20.61 -5.82
C VAL A 91 -2.98 21.92 -5.33
N SER A 92 -1.98 21.89 -4.45
CA SER A 92 -1.30 23.10 -3.95
C SER A 92 -0.28 23.68 -4.93
N SER A 93 0.00 23.00 -6.05
CA SER A 93 1.05 23.42 -6.98
C SER A 93 0.83 24.86 -7.47
N LYS A 94 1.93 25.62 -7.48
CA LYS A 94 1.99 27.01 -7.98
C LYS A 94 1.41 27.13 -9.40
N LYS A 95 1.58 26.09 -10.22
CA LYS A 95 1.02 25.96 -11.57
C LYS A 95 -0.51 25.91 -11.58
N LYS A 96 -1.17 25.20 -10.65
CA LYS A 96 -2.64 25.24 -10.52
C LYS A 96 -3.12 26.65 -10.14
N ARG A 97 -2.48 27.30 -9.16
CA ARG A 97 -2.86 28.68 -8.78
C ARG A 97 -2.66 29.68 -9.93
N GLN A 98 -1.58 29.54 -10.69
CA GLN A 98 -1.35 30.35 -11.90
C GLN A 98 -2.38 30.06 -12.98
N CYS A 99 -2.75 28.80 -13.20
CA CYS A 99 -3.79 28.39 -14.14
C CYS A 99 -5.17 28.96 -13.73
N VAL A 100 -5.59 28.77 -12.48
CA VAL A 100 -6.84 29.37 -11.96
C VAL A 100 -6.83 30.89 -12.06
N LYS A 101 -5.69 31.55 -11.81
CA LYS A 101 -5.57 33.01 -11.99
C LYS A 101 -5.64 33.42 -13.46
N ALA A 102 -5.04 32.67 -14.37
CA ALA A 102 -5.00 32.97 -15.80
C ALA A 102 -6.34 32.69 -16.53
N TYR A 103 -7.06 31.65 -16.13
CA TYR A 103 -8.34 31.26 -16.76
C TYR A 103 -9.56 31.72 -15.97
N GLY A 104 -9.48 31.81 -14.63
CA GLY A 104 -10.56 32.37 -13.80
C GLY A 104 -10.74 33.88 -13.94
N SER A 105 -9.70 34.61 -14.38
CA SER A 105 -9.81 36.04 -14.75
C SER A 105 -10.50 36.27 -16.10
N LYS A 106 -10.56 35.26 -16.98
CA LYS A 106 -11.26 35.34 -18.27
C LYS A 106 -12.77 35.09 -18.17
N SER A 107 -13.25 34.48 -17.09
CA SER A 107 -14.68 34.15 -16.92
C SER A 107 -15.53 35.31 -16.39
N ARG A 108 -14.96 36.50 -16.14
CA ARG A 108 -15.68 37.73 -15.73
C ARG A 108 -15.96 38.70 -16.88
N VAL A 109 -15.67 38.30 -18.12
CA VAL A 109 -15.92 39.11 -19.32
C VAL A 109 -16.81 38.33 -20.27
N LEU A 110 -18.04 38.05 -19.84
CA LEU A 110 -19.21 37.79 -20.68
C LEU A 110 -20.44 38.33 -19.95
#